data_AF-A0A3D4BQB9-F1
#
_entry.id   AF-A0A3D4BQB9-F1
#
_cell.length_a   1.000
_cell.length_b   1.000
_cell.length_c   1.000
_cell.angle_alpha   90.00
_cell.angle_beta   90.00
_cell.angle_gamma   90.00
#
_symmetry.space_group_name_H-M   'P 1'
#
loop_
_entity.id
_entity.type
_entity.pdbx_description
1 polymer ?
#
loop_
_entity_poly.entity_id
_entity_poly.type
_entity_poly.pdbx_seq_one_letter_code
_entity_poly.pdbx_strand_id
1 'polypeptide(L)' 'MKQERIYLSPPHLSGDENAYLEETLASNWVSPVGPHLDAWERELAERMGSKDCCLLNS' A
#
# COMPACT_ATOMS: atom_id res chain seq x y z
N MET A 1 4.86 -35.19 -15.40
CA MET A 1 4.41 -33.77 -15.50
C MET A 1 4.77 -33.09 -14.20
N LYS A 2 5.43 -31.93 -14.24
CA LYS A 2 5.76 -31.17 -13.03
C LYS A 2 4.46 -30.53 -12.56
N GLN A 3 3.98 -30.85 -11.35
CA GLN A 3 2.84 -30.14 -10.78
C GLN A 3 3.24 -28.67 -10.57
N GLU A 4 2.48 -27.76 -11.17
CA GLU A 4 2.65 -26.34 -10.90
C GLU A 4 2.31 -26.05 -9.43
N ARG A 5 3.12 -25.20 -8.80
CA ARG A 5 2.90 -24.82 -7.41
C ARG A 5 1.65 -23.96 -7.33
N ILE A 6 0.67 -24.41 -6.56
CA ILE A 6 -0.52 -23.62 -6.22
C ILE A 6 -0.15 -22.69 -5.06
N TYR A 7 -0.19 -21.38 -5.30
CA TYR A 7 -0.04 -20.36 -4.27
C TYR A 7 -1.41 -19.97 -3.72
N LEU A 8 -1.54 -19.87 -2.39
CA LEU A 8 -2.80 -19.47 -1.75
C LEU A 8 -3.08 -17.97 -1.89
N SER A 9 -2.04 -17.14 -1.83
CA SER A 9 -2.15 -15.68 -1.87
C SER A 9 -0.85 -15.06 -2.39
N PRO A 10 -0.51 -15.23 -3.68
CA PRO A 10 0.64 -14.54 -4.24
C PRO A 10 0.39 -13.01 -4.19
N PRO A 11 1.42 -12.18 -3.95
CA PRO A 11 1.28 -10.73 -4.05
C PRO A 11 0.70 -10.35 -5.42
N HIS A 12 -0.33 -9.52 -5.42
CA HIS A 12 -0.95 -9.00 -6.64
C HIS A 12 -0.71 -7.50 -6.71
N LEU A 13 0.12 -7.08 -7.67
CA LEU A 13 0.36 -5.68 -7.98
C LEU A 13 -0.56 -5.28 -9.13
N SER A 14 -1.40 -4.28 -8.89
CA SER A 14 -2.49 -3.82 -9.74
C SER A 14 -2.05 -2.82 -10.82
N GLY A 15 -0.84 -2.27 -10.71
CA GLY A 15 -0.17 -1.47 -11.75
C GLY A 15 0.33 -0.11 -11.24
N ASP A 16 -0.33 0.48 -10.26
CA ASP A 16 -0.01 1.83 -9.77
C ASP A 16 1.14 1.84 -8.74
N GLU A 17 1.51 0.67 -8.21
CA GLU A 17 2.46 0.57 -7.10
C GLU A 17 3.85 1.12 -7.47
N ASN A 18 4.28 0.97 -8.72
CA ASN A 18 5.56 1.53 -9.19
C ASN A 18 5.52 3.05 -9.23
N ALA A 19 4.41 3.67 -9.63
CA ALA A 19 4.27 5.12 -9.69
C ALA A 19 4.37 5.73 -8.29
N TYR A 20 3.65 5.16 -7.30
CA TYR A 20 3.74 5.61 -5.91
C TYR A 20 5.15 5.43 -5.32
N LEU A 21 5.85 4.35 -5.70
CA LEU A 21 7.24 4.15 -5.28
C LEU A 21 8.17 5.21 -5.89
N GLU A 22 8.03 5.49 -7.19
CA GLU A 22 8.81 6.53 -7.87
C GLU A 22 8.56 7.91 -7.26
N GLU A 23 7.31 8.26 -6.95
CA GLU A 23 6.94 9.51 -6.28
C GLU A 23 7.55 9.61 -4.87
N THR A 24 7.52 8.52 -4.10
CA THR A 24 8.14 8.45 -2.76
C THR A 24 9.64 8.67 -2.82
N LEU A 25 10.32 8.06 -3.80
CA LEU A 25 11.75 8.23 -4.00
C LEU A 25 12.10 9.63 -4.51
N ALA A 26 11.34 10.15 -5.49
CA ALA A 26 11.58 11.47 -6.07
C ALA A 26 11.34 12.61 -5.06
N SER A 27 10.36 12.45 -4.17
CA SER A 27 10.10 13.38 -3.07
C SER A 27 11.09 13.26 -1.91
N ASN A 28 11.96 12.24 -1.94
CA ASN A 28 12.88 11.88 -0.85
C ASN A 28 12.14 11.60 0.48
N TRP A 29 10.87 11.20 0.40
CA TRP A 29 10.04 10.92 1.56
C TRP A 29 10.04 9.42 1.90
N VAL A 30 11.23 8.87 2.14
CA VAL A 30 11.41 7.46 2.51
C VAL A 30 11.38 7.34 4.04
N SER A 31 10.19 7.44 4.63
CA SER A 31 9.97 7.60 6.08
C SER A 31 8.68 6.91 6.55
N PRO A 32 8.55 6.50 7.84
CA PRO A 32 7.33 5.89 8.39
C PRO A 32 6.16 6.88 8.64
N VAL A 33 6.32 8.14 8.25
CA VAL A 33 5.26 9.16 8.19
C VAL A 33 5.29 9.73 6.79
N GLY A 34 4.24 10.40 6.29
CA GLY A 34 4.32 11.10 5.00
C GLY A 34 3.02 11.22 4.23
N PRO A 35 3.02 12.00 3.13
CA PRO A 35 1.80 12.33 2.40
C PRO A 35 1.07 11.10 1.83
N HIS A 36 1.79 10.06 1.39
CA HIS A 36 1.17 8.82 0.94
C HIS A 36 0.50 8.04 2.08
N LEU A 37 1.05 8.07 3.30
CA LEU A 37 0.47 7.41 4.47
C LEU A 37 -0.76 8.18 4.97
N ASP A 38 -0.66 9.51 5.05
CA ASP A 38 -1.79 10.38 5.44
C ASP A 38 -2.98 10.22 4.47
N ALA A 39 -2.69 10.13 3.16
CA ALA A 39 -3.70 9.88 2.14
C ALA A 39 -4.33 8.50 2.31
N TRP A 40 -3.53 7.47 2.55
CA TRP A 40 -4.03 6.11 2.73
C TRP A 40 -4.90 5.96 3.98
N GLU A 41 -4.51 6.56 5.12
CA GLU A 41 -5.32 6.58 6.34
C GLU A 41 -6.70 7.19 6.10
N ARG A 42 -6.75 8.35 5.43
CA ARG A 42 -8.01 9.01 5.08
C ARG A 42 -8.88 8.16 4.15
N GLU A 43 -8.31 7.68 3.05
CA GLU A 43 -9.03 6.86 2.07
C GLU A 43 -9.57 5.56 2.68
N LEU A 44 -8.78 4.93 3.56
CA LEU A 44 -9.19 3.71 4.25
C LEU A 44 -10.28 3.99 5.28
N ALA A 45 -10.19 5.08 6.03
CA ALA A 45 -11.25 5.51 6.96
C ALA A 45 -12.57 5.74 6.20
N GLU A 46 -12.53 6.49 5.10
CA GLU A 46 -13.68 6.74 4.23
C GLU A 46 -14.27 5.45 3.66
N ARG A 47 -13.42 4.56 3.13
CA ARG A 47 -13.85 3.28 2.54
C ARG A 47 -14.48 2.33 3.56
N MET A 48 -14.04 2.38 4.81
CA MET A 48 -14.58 1.55 5.89
C MET A 48 -15.76 2.19 6.61
N GLY A 49 -16.08 3.46 6.32
CA GLY A 49 -17.10 4.22 7.07
C GLY A 49 -16.68 4.52 8.51
N SER A 50 -15.38 4.52 8.78
CA SER A 50 -14.80 4.88 10.08
C SER A 50 -14.50 6.37 10.13
N LYS A 51 -14.52 6.95 11.33
CA LYS A 51 -14.15 8.36 11.52
C LYS A 51 -12.65 8.59 11.28
N ASP A 52 -11.83 7.70 11.83
CA ASP A 52 -10.37 7.81 11.83
C ASP A 52 -9.76 6.43 11.53
N CYS A 53 -8.57 6.41 10.93
CA CYS A 53 -7.76 5.22 10.69
C CYS A 53 -6.31 5.55 11.03
N CYS A 54 -5.56 4.57 11.53
CA CYS A 54 -4.14 4.71 11.82
C CYS A 54 -3.39 3.49 11.29
N LEU A 55 -2.37 3.74 10.48
CA LEU A 55 -1.51 2.72 9.93
C LEU A 55 -0.42 2.34 10.93
N LEU A 56 -0.13 1.04 11.00
CA LEU A 56 0.94 0.46 11.80
C LEU A 56 1.87 -0.33 10.89
N ASN A 57 3.06 -0.67 11.39
CA ASN A 57 4.03 -1.44 10.63
C ASN A 57 3.72 -2.97 10.57
N SER A 58 2.73 -3.45 11.34
CA SER A 58 2.30 -4.87 11.40
C SER A 58 0.98 -5.05 12.14
#